data_AF-A0A3A8JEW7-F1
#
_entry.id   AF-A0A3A8JEW7-F1
#
_cell.length_a   1.000
_cell.length_b   1.000
_cell.length_c   1.000
_cell.angle_alpha   90.00
_cell.angle_beta   90.00
_cell.angle_gamma   90.00
#
_symmetry.space_group_name_H-M   'P 1'
#
loop_
_entity.id
_entity.type
_entity.pdbx_description
1 polymer ?
#
loop_
_entity_poly.entity_id
_entity_poly.type
_entity_poly.pdbx_seq_one_letter_code
_entity_poly.pdbx_strand_id
1 'polypeptide(L)'
;MPLLPASTDYTHRDFDALRARLVALTKSVFPDWSDFDVASFGNVLLEMHAFIGDVLGFYQDNLARESRLSTATQRRNVIALARMLGYRLHGAQAATAEVELRLAQPPAAPVIFPAGIVVRTQEVTEAVRFQLLSSVTIPAGANPPRVLAVAEHSKTHTQLFDARGLADFEAHLDFAPYLDGSARVSTAQGAFTEVDTFLNSRVPDAHFLVSVDQGDRATVRFGNGVNGLPPAGTVAVVYKTGGGAAGNVDAGRLVVVEGSFRDAHGHAVQVSVHNPAPASGGADRQTVASAKLLAPESLRALTRTVSREDFEINARRLPGVARALMLTSNEDASIGENAGILYVVPQGGGVPTPALKAQVLRQVTEVYPCTLTFQVAVQEPVYRRVDVSARLFLRQGASAQDVASRVRQALAAYFRVSEPDGTPNPRIDFGFNLKDAQGFPAGEVAWSDVFNVIRDVPEVRKLGDARMDLALNGLPADVKLTVRELPVLGSVTLQDGDTGGML
;
A
#
# COMPACT_ATOMS: atom_id res chain seq x y z
N MET A 1 -4.61 58.09 -7.04
CA MET A 1 -3.44 57.22 -7.24
C MET A 1 -3.71 55.89 -6.55
N PRO A 2 -3.33 54.74 -7.13
CA PRO A 2 -3.47 53.48 -6.42
C PRO A 2 -2.61 53.55 -5.15
N LEU A 3 -3.25 53.34 -3.99
CA LEU A 3 -2.63 53.40 -2.67
C LEU A 3 -1.58 52.30 -2.42
N LEU A 4 -1.41 51.38 -3.39
CA LEU A 4 -0.48 50.27 -3.31
C LEU A 4 0.37 50.23 -4.60
N PRO A 5 1.70 50.08 -4.51
CA PRO A 5 2.54 49.86 -5.67
C PRO A 5 2.09 48.60 -6.42
N ALA A 6 2.11 48.64 -7.75
CA ALA A 6 1.79 47.49 -8.59
C ALA A 6 2.81 46.38 -8.31
N SER A 7 2.39 45.35 -7.57
CA SER A 7 3.22 44.22 -7.19
C SER A 7 3.41 43.28 -8.38
N THR A 8 4.59 43.29 -9.00
CA THR A 8 4.90 42.45 -10.17
C THR A 8 5.45 41.06 -9.80
N ASP A 9 5.88 40.84 -8.54
CA ASP A 9 6.41 39.54 -8.08
C ASP A 9 5.59 38.96 -6.92
N TYR A 10 4.94 37.82 -7.16
CA TYR A 10 4.08 37.12 -6.19
C TYR A 10 4.85 36.13 -5.31
N THR A 11 6.15 35.92 -5.57
CA THR A 11 7.04 35.02 -4.82
C THR A 11 7.76 35.72 -3.66
N HIS A 12 7.77 37.05 -3.65
CA HIS A 12 8.38 37.90 -2.62
C HIS A 12 7.53 37.93 -1.33
N ARG A 13 7.59 36.84 -0.56
CA ARG A 13 6.83 36.65 0.69
C ARG A 13 7.70 36.45 1.93
N ASP A 14 9.03 36.45 1.77
CA ASP A 14 9.96 36.36 2.89
C ASP A 14 10.10 37.70 3.63
N PHE A 15 10.68 37.64 4.83
CA PHE A 15 10.87 38.81 5.69
C PHE A 15 11.53 39.99 4.97
N ASP A 16 12.64 39.73 4.27
CA ASP A 16 13.42 40.78 3.62
C ASP A 16 12.66 41.46 2.48
N ALA A 17 11.95 40.69 1.65
CA ALA A 17 11.15 41.27 0.58
C ALA A 17 9.92 42.02 1.11
N LEU A 18 9.28 41.51 2.17
CA LEU A 18 8.17 42.20 2.83
C LEU A 18 8.62 43.52 3.48
N ARG A 19 9.76 43.52 4.18
CA ARG A 19 10.37 44.72 4.75
C ARG A 19 10.69 45.74 3.66
N ALA A 20 11.35 45.33 2.58
CA ALA A 20 11.66 46.21 1.45
C ALA A 20 10.40 46.82 0.83
N ARG A 21 9.32 46.02 0.71
CA ARG A 21 8.02 46.48 0.20
C ARG A 21 7.34 47.49 1.13
N LEU A 22 7.39 47.24 2.44
CA LEU A 22 6.87 48.17 3.44
C LEU A 22 7.63 49.50 3.43
N VAL A 23 8.96 49.46 3.32
CA VAL A 23 9.80 50.67 3.17
C VAL A 23 9.42 51.45 1.90
N ALA A 24 9.27 50.76 0.76
CA ALA A 24 8.86 51.39 -0.49
C ALA A 24 7.46 52.02 -0.40
N LEU A 25 6.52 51.33 0.27
CA LEU A 25 5.17 51.85 0.53
C LEU A 25 5.22 53.10 1.42
N THR A 26 5.98 53.07 2.51
CA THR A 26 6.13 54.21 3.43
C THR A 26 6.68 55.43 2.70
N LYS A 27 7.74 55.27 1.89
CA LYS A 27 8.29 56.36 1.06
C LYS A 27 7.28 56.94 0.06
N SER A 28 6.37 56.11 -0.46
CA SER A 28 5.35 56.55 -1.40
C SER A 28 4.17 57.27 -0.73
N VAL A 29 3.75 56.82 0.46
CA VAL A 29 2.56 57.34 1.16
C VAL A 29 2.93 58.51 2.08
N PHE A 30 4.12 58.48 2.66
CA PHE A 30 4.66 59.50 3.57
C PHE A 30 6.04 59.98 3.08
N PRO A 31 6.10 60.83 2.04
CA PRO A 31 7.38 61.30 1.47
C PRO A 31 8.29 62.02 2.47
N ASP A 32 7.72 62.62 3.52
CA ASP A 32 8.46 63.32 4.58
C ASP A 32 9.15 62.36 5.57
N TRP A 33 8.77 61.08 5.58
CA TRP A 33 9.42 60.05 6.41
C TRP A 33 10.69 59.56 5.71
N SER A 34 11.85 59.97 6.25
CA SER A 34 13.17 59.62 5.70
C SER A 34 14.03 58.70 6.60
N ASP A 35 13.66 58.52 7.87
CA ASP A 35 14.42 57.70 8.81
C ASP A 35 14.06 56.20 8.72
N PHE A 36 15.02 55.41 8.23
CA PHE A 36 14.95 53.94 8.11
C PHE A 36 16.18 53.26 8.71
N ASP A 37 16.87 53.92 9.65
CA ASP A 37 18.00 53.32 10.35
C ASP A 37 17.53 52.14 11.22
N VAL A 38 18.41 51.15 11.42
CA VAL A 38 18.14 49.93 12.17
C VAL A 38 17.66 50.24 13.60
N ALA A 39 18.20 51.30 14.21
CA ALA A 39 17.83 51.72 15.56
C ALA A 39 16.54 52.57 15.64
N SER A 40 15.97 52.98 14.50
CA SER A 40 14.77 53.82 14.48
C SER A 40 13.54 53.02 14.92
N PHE A 41 12.76 53.59 15.84
CA PHE A 41 11.49 53.00 16.28
C PHE A 41 10.54 52.73 15.10
N GLY A 42 10.55 53.63 14.11
CA GLY A 42 9.77 53.49 12.89
C GLY A 42 10.18 52.25 12.09
N ASN A 43 11.49 51.99 11.95
CA ASN A 43 11.99 50.80 11.27
C ASN A 43 11.67 49.51 12.06
N VAL A 44 11.75 49.53 13.39
CA VAL A 44 11.34 48.38 14.23
C VAL A 44 9.88 48.01 14.01
N LEU A 45 8.98 48.99 13.87
CA LEU A 45 7.58 48.72 13.54
C LEU A 45 7.43 48.09 12.15
N LEU A 46 8.18 48.54 11.14
CA LEU A 46 8.15 47.94 9.81
C LEU A 46 8.66 46.49 9.83
N GLU A 47 9.73 46.23 10.59
CA GLU A 47 10.27 44.88 10.78
C GLU A 47 9.29 43.96 11.51
N MET A 48 8.61 44.46 12.55
CA MET A 48 7.57 43.69 13.25
C MET A 48 6.43 43.30 12.29
N HIS A 49 5.98 44.21 11.43
CA HIS A 49 4.94 43.91 10.44
C HIS A 49 5.43 42.97 9.34
N ALA A 50 6.68 43.11 8.90
CA ALA A 50 7.30 42.19 7.95
C ALA A 50 7.38 40.77 8.54
N PHE A 51 7.77 40.63 9.81
CA PHE A 51 7.81 39.35 10.51
C PHE A 51 6.43 38.71 10.64
N ILE A 52 5.41 39.49 11.04
CA ILE A 52 4.02 38.99 11.07
C ILE A 52 3.58 38.52 9.68
N GLY A 53 3.92 39.29 8.64
CA GLY A 53 3.60 38.95 7.25
C GLY A 53 4.26 37.64 6.80
N ASP A 54 5.53 37.42 7.11
CA ASP A 54 6.28 36.19 6.80
C ASP A 54 5.66 34.97 7.50
N VAL A 55 5.37 35.09 8.80
CA VAL A 55 4.71 34.04 9.59
C VAL A 55 3.33 33.70 9.02
N LEU A 56 2.50 34.70 8.71
CA LEU A 56 1.19 34.48 8.10
C LEU A 56 1.31 33.89 6.69
N GLY A 57 2.31 34.31 5.91
CA GLY A 57 2.62 33.77 4.59
C GLY A 57 2.94 32.28 4.65
N PHE A 58 3.79 31.87 5.59
CA PHE A 58 4.09 30.46 5.85
C PHE A 58 2.83 29.64 6.17
N TYR A 59 1.93 30.16 7.00
CA TYR A 59 0.67 29.46 7.30
C TYR A 59 -0.26 29.39 6.08
N GLN A 60 -0.39 30.46 5.31
CA GLN A 60 -1.18 30.47 4.09
C GLN A 60 -0.66 29.47 3.06
N ASP A 61 0.66 29.43 2.83
CA ASP A 61 1.28 28.52 1.88
C ASP A 61 1.13 27.07 2.33
N ASN A 62 1.27 26.78 3.63
CA ASN A 62 1.00 25.44 4.15
C ASN A 62 -0.46 25.02 4.01
N LEU A 63 -1.42 25.92 4.32
CA LEU A 63 -2.83 25.63 4.13
C LEU A 63 -3.17 25.42 2.65
N ALA A 64 -2.60 26.22 1.75
CA ALA A 64 -2.77 26.08 0.30
C ALA A 64 -2.14 24.81 -0.25
N ARG A 65 -1.00 24.38 0.33
CA ARG A 65 -0.33 23.12 -0.01
C ARG A 65 -1.17 21.92 0.44
N GLU A 66 -1.79 21.99 1.62
CA GLU A 66 -2.61 20.92 2.19
C GLU A 66 -4.04 20.86 1.64
N SER A 67 -4.53 21.89 0.96
CA SER A 67 -5.88 21.93 0.39
C SER A 67 -6.03 21.19 -0.94
N ARG A 68 -4.93 20.82 -1.60
CA ARG A 68 -4.94 20.09 -2.88
C ARG A 68 -4.31 18.72 -2.72
N LEU A 69 -4.93 17.70 -3.31
CA LEU A 69 -4.50 16.31 -3.16
C LEU A 69 -3.07 16.09 -3.66
N SER A 70 -2.69 16.67 -4.80
CA SER A 70 -1.36 16.53 -5.38
C SER A 70 -0.25 17.06 -4.45
N THR A 71 -0.49 18.19 -3.79
CA THR A 71 0.51 18.88 -2.96
C THR A 71 0.46 18.52 -1.47
N ALA A 72 -0.68 18.02 -0.97
CA ALA A 72 -0.89 17.74 0.44
C ALA A 72 0.11 16.71 0.99
N THR A 73 0.71 16.95 2.14
CA THR A 73 1.70 16.04 2.73
C THR A 73 1.18 15.33 3.96
N GLN A 74 0.21 15.92 4.67
CA GLN A 74 -0.33 15.32 5.88
C GLN A 74 -1.37 14.24 5.56
N ARG A 75 -1.19 13.05 6.14
CA ARG A 75 -2.09 11.90 5.94
C ARG A 75 -3.55 12.24 6.24
N ARG A 76 -3.84 12.96 7.34
CA ARG A 76 -5.20 13.40 7.69
C ARG A 76 -5.89 14.19 6.56
N ASN A 77 -5.16 15.08 5.91
CA ASN A 77 -5.70 15.94 4.86
C ASN A 77 -5.90 15.15 3.57
N VAL A 78 -4.96 14.25 3.24
CA VAL A 78 -5.13 13.31 2.12
C VAL A 78 -6.32 12.39 2.32
N ILE A 79 -6.54 11.87 3.52
CA ILE A 79 -7.75 11.07 3.84
C ILE A 79 -9.02 11.91 3.64
N ALA A 80 -9.05 13.15 4.14
CA ALA A 80 -10.20 14.04 4.00
C ALA A 80 -10.50 14.38 2.54
N LEU A 81 -9.48 14.74 1.75
CA LEU A 81 -9.60 15.07 0.33
C LEU A 81 -10.00 13.85 -0.50
N ALA A 82 -9.39 12.69 -0.25
CA ALA A 82 -9.73 11.45 -0.93
C ALA A 82 -11.19 11.03 -0.64
N ARG A 83 -11.65 11.22 0.61
CA ARG A 83 -13.05 10.94 0.99
C ARG A 83 -14.05 11.82 0.22
N MET A 84 -13.70 13.05 -0.14
CA MET A 84 -14.55 13.89 -1.01
C MET A 84 -14.71 13.29 -2.42
N LEU A 85 -13.73 12.50 -2.88
CA LEU A 85 -13.79 11.77 -4.15
C LEU A 85 -14.51 10.42 -4.03
N GLY A 86 -14.99 10.06 -2.83
CA GLY A 86 -15.51 8.72 -2.54
C GLY A 86 -14.41 7.65 -2.44
N TYR A 87 -13.14 8.05 -2.37
CA TYR A 87 -12.02 7.12 -2.22
C TYR A 87 -11.61 6.98 -0.75
N ARG A 88 -11.66 5.75 -0.23
CA ARG A 88 -11.16 5.41 1.10
C ARG A 88 -9.77 4.79 0.97
N LEU A 89 -8.80 5.33 1.69
CA LEU A 89 -7.49 4.71 1.80
C LEU A 89 -7.63 3.39 2.55
N HIS A 90 -7.01 2.33 2.02
CA HIS A 90 -7.02 1.03 2.70
C HIS A 90 -6.07 1.04 3.91
N GLY A 91 -6.51 0.39 4.98
CA GLY A 91 -5.70 0.06 6.15
C GLY A 91 -4.69 -1.05 5.85
N ALA A 92 -4.04 -1.54 6.91
CA ALA A 92 -3.22 -2.73 6.82
C ALA A 92 -4.09 -3.96 6.54
N GLN A 93 -3.55 -4.92 5.79
CA GLN A 93 -4.19 -6.18 5.49
C GLN A 93 -3.52 -7.33 6.22
N ALA A 94 -4.32 -8.26 6.73
CA ALA A 94 -3.79 -9.43 7.38
C ALA A 94 -3.41 -10.51 6.39
N ALA A 95 -2.20 -11.05 6.56
CA ALA A 95 -1.80 -12.26 5.87
C ALA A 95 -2.65 -13.44 6.33
N THR A 96 -2.94 -14.36 5.43
CA THR A 96 -3.63 -15.61 5.70
C THR A 96 -2.72 -16.79 5.39
N ALA A 97 -2.83 -17.85 6.18
CA ALA A 97 -2.07 -19.07 6.02
C ALA A 97 -2.97 -20.28 6.25
N GLU A 98 -2.79 -21.31 5.43
CA GLU A 98 -3.23 -22.65 5.78
C GLU A 98 -2.25 -23.24 6.78
N VAL A 99 -2.79 -23.87 7.81
CA VAL A 99 -2.04 -24.39 8.93
C VAL A 99 -2.50 -25.81 9.20
N GLU A 100 -1.57 -26.75 9.21
CA GLU A 100 -1.82 -28.14 9.56
C GLU A 100 -1.55 -28.35 11.06
N LEU A 101 -2.62 -28.67 11.79
CA LEU A 101 -2.55 -29.10 13.18
C LEU A 101 -2.48 -30.62 13.23
N ARG A 102 -1.50 -31.15 13.96
CA ARG A 102 -1.26 -32.59 14.07
C ARG A 102 -1.08 -33.01 15.51
N LEU A 103 -1.66 -34.17 15.87
CA LEU A 103 -1.44 -34.81 17.17
C LEU A 103 -0.33 -35.86 17.08
N ALA A 104 0.35 -36.10 18.20
CA ALA A 104 1.38 -37.13 18.28
C ALA A 104 0.83 -38.56 18.09
N GLN A 105 -0.42 -38.81 18.50
CA GLN A 105 -1.09 -40.11 18.42
C GLN A 105 -2.57 -39.94 18.02
N PRO A 106 -3.20 -40.95 17.38
CA PRO A 106 -4.64 -40.94 17.13
C PRO A 106 -5.42 -40.75 18.42
N PRO A 107 -6.32 -39.74 18.49
CA PRO A 107 -6.98 -39.41 19.75
C PRO A 107 -8.12 -40.40 20.01
N ALA A 108 -8.32 -40.81 21.27
CA ALA A 108 -9.43 -41.68 21.65
C ALA A 108 -10.80 -40.97 21.61
N ALA A 109 -10.79 -39.63 21.59
CA ALA A 109 -11.97 -38.77 21.57
C ALA A 109 -11.70 -37.54 20.70
N PRO A 110 -12.73 -36.84 20.20
CA PRO A 110 -12.51 -35.67 19.37
C PRO A 110 -11.75 -34.58 20.13
N VAL A 111 -10.78 -33.95 19.45
CA VAL A 111 -10.03 -32.79 19.95
C VAL A 111 -10.51 -31.57 19.17
N ILE A 112 -11.05 -30.58 19.89
CA ILE A 112 -11.61 -29.36 19.31
C ILE A 112 -10.62 -28.23 19.50
N PHE A 113 -10.31 -27.54 18.41
CA PHE A 113 -9.53 -26.32 18.38
C PHE A 113 -10.50 -25.16 18.11
N PRO A 114 -10.94 -24.40 19.12
CA PRO A 114 -11.81 -23.24 18.91
C PRO A 114 -11.15 -22.15 18.05
N ALA A 115 -11.99 -21.31 17.42
CA ALA A 115 -11.52 -20.09 16.77
C ALA A 115 -10.80 -19.18 17.79
N GLY A 116 -9.80 -18.43 17.32
CA GLY A 116 -9.00 -17.53 18.16
C GLY A 116 -7.75 -18.15 18.79
N ILE A 117 -7.51 -19.46 18.66
CA ILE A 117 -6.21 -20.06 19.03
C ILE A 117 -5.09 -19.39 18.23
N VAL A 118 -3.99 -19.09 18.91
CA VAL A 118 -2.84 -18.42 18.32
C VAL A 118 -1.79 -19.45 17.90
N VAL A 119 -1.33 -19.33 16.66
CA VAL A 119 -0.15 -20.02 16.12
C VAL A 119 0.90 -18.96 15.76
N ARG A 120 2.18 -19.24 15.97
CA ARG A 120 3.24 -18.25 15.79
C ARG A 120 4.53 -18.84 15.27
N THR A 121 5.40 -17.94 14.83
CA THR A 121 6.78 -18.27 14.47
C THR A 121 7.63 -18.56 15.70
N GLN A 122 8.79 -19.18 15.49
CA GLN A 122 9.66 -19.68 16.57
C GLN A 122 10.35 -18.55 17.36
N GLU A 123 10.53 -17.38 16.75
CA GLU A 123 11.20 -16.23 17.36
C GLU A 123 10.56 -15.85 18.71
N VAL A 124 11.37 -15.35 19.64
CA VAL A 124 10.93 -15.04 21.01
C VAL A 124 10.54 -13.56 21.15
N THR A 125 11.30 -12.66 20.55
CA THR A 125 11.13 -11.20 20.70
C THR A 125 10.13 -10.61 19.71
N GLU A 126 10.15 -11.05 18.46
CA GLU A 126 9.30 -10.52 17.37
C GLU A 126 8.52 -11.64 16.68
N ALA A 127 7.87 -12.49 17.48
CA ALA A 127 7.07 -13.59 16.94
C ALA A 127 5.87 -13.06 16.14
N VAL A 128 5.76 -13.50 14.88
CA VAL A 128 4.58 -13.22 14.05
C VAL A 128 3.46 -14.17 14.49
N ARG A 129 2.33 -13.61 14.92
CA ARG A 129 1.20 -14.35 15.51
C ARG A 129 0.01 -14.37 14.57
N PHE A 130 -0.59 -15.54 14.41
CA PHE A 130 -1.80 -15.75 13.64
C PHE A 130 -2.87 -16.35 14.53
N GLN A 131 -4.13 -15.99 14.33
CA GLN A 131 -5.26 -16.60 15.03
C GLN A 131 -6.08 -17.47 14.07
N LEU A 132 -6.59 -18.61 14.54
CA LEU A 132 -7.52 -19.46 13.77
C LEU A 132 -8.84 -18.72 13.53
N LEU A 133 -9.32 -18.72 12.28
CA LEU A 133 -10.55 -18.03 11.89
C LEU A 133 -11.82 -18.80 12.23
N SER A 134 -11.74 -20.12 12.29
CA SER A 134 -12.87 -21.02 12.57
C SER A 134 -12.44 -22.14 13.50
N SER A 135 -13.41 -22.76 14.17
CA SER A 135 -13.15 -23.95 14.96
C SER A 135 -12.90 -25.15 14.05
N VAL A 136 -11.86 -25.93 14.34
CA VAL A 136 -11.56 -27.18 13.64
C VAL A 136 -11.48 -28.34 14.63
N THR A 137 -11.82 -29.54 14.18
CA THR A 137 -11.87 -30.72 15.05
C THR A 137 -11.10 -31.87 14.42
N ILE A 138 -10.25 -32.52 15.20
CA ILE A 138 -9.68 -33.82 14.83
C ILE A 138 -10.60 -34.91 15.41
N PRO A 139 -11.25 -35.72 14.58
CA PRO A 139 -12.17 -36.75 15.06
C PRO A 139 -11.44 -37.88 15.79
N ALA A 140 -12.16 -38.59 16.65
CA ALA A 140 -11.64 -39.77 17.34
C ALA A 140 -11.15 -40.82 16.33
N GLY A 141 -9.99 -41.41 16.58
CA GLY A 141 -9.40 -42.45 15.73
C GLY A 141 -8.81 -41.96 14.41
N ALA A 142 -8.73 -40.64 14.16
CA ALA A 142 -8.14 -40.10 12.94
C ALA A 142 -6.69 -40.61 12.74
N ASN A 143 -6.40 -41.19 11.57
CA ASN A 143 -5.07 -41.65 11.20
C ASN A 143 -4.76 -41.31 9.73
N PRO A 144 -3.84 -40.38 9.44
CA PRO A 144 -3.05 -39.61 10.41
C PRO A 144 -3.91 -38.58 11.17
N PRO A 145 -3.62 -38.31 12.45
CA PRO A 145 -4.40 -37.38 13.29
C PRO A 145 -4.04 -35.92 12.97
N ARG A 146 -4.49 -35.43 11.80
CA ARG A 146 -4.23 -34.08 11.31
C ARG A 146 -5.50 -33.40 10.81
N VAL A 147 -5.52 -32.07 10.86
CA VAL A 147 -6.57 -31.23 10.28
C VAL A 147 -5.97 -29.95 9.73
N LEU A 148 -6.48 -29.48 8.60
CA LEU A 148 -6.13 -28.17 8.04
C LEU A 148 -7.06 -27.11 8.60
N ALA A 149 -6.48 -25.96 8.95
CA ALA A 149 -7.19 -24.79 9.44
C ALA A 149 -6.67 -23.54 8.72
N VAL A 150 -7.48 -22.48 8.69
CA VAL A 150 -7.06 -21.18 8.16
C VAL A 150 -6.76 -20.25 9.33
N ALA A 151 -5.56 -19.69 9.34
CA ALA A 151 -5.11 -18.73 10.32
C ALA A 151 -4.87 -17.36 9.66
N GLU A 152 -5.09 -16.28 10.40
CA GLU A 152 -4.94 -14.89 9.93
C GLU A 152 -4.03 -14.10 10.88
N HIS A 153 -3.13 -13.30 10.32
CA HIS A 153 -2.24 -12.41 11.08
C HIS A 153 -3.01 -11.22 11.68
N SER A 154 -3.79 -11.49 12.72
CA SER A 154 -4.64 -10.52 13.36
C SER A 154 -4.91 -10.87 14.82
N LYS A 155 -5.41 -9.88 15.57
CA LYS A 155 -5.86 -10.04 16.95
C LYS A 155 -7.31 -9.57 17.08
N THR A 156 -8.18 -10.42 17.61
CA THR A 156 -9.58 -10.06 17.87
C THR A 156 -9.71 -9.30 19.19
N HIS A 157 -10.51 -8.24 19.16
CA HIS A 157 -10.87 -7.41 20.30
C HIS A 157 -12.39 -7.32 20.42
N THR A 158 -12.87 -7.26 21.66
CA THR A 158 -14.27 -6.98 21.98
C THR A 158 -14.31 -5.78 22.90
N GLN A 159 -15.06 -4.74 22.50
CA GLN A 159 -15.26 -3.53 23.30
C GLN A 159 -16.76 -3.29 23.48
N LEU A 160 -17.14 -2.94 24.70
CA LEU A 160 -18.53 -2.69 25.07
C LEU A 160 -18.71 -1.18 25.29
N PHE A 161 -19.80 -0.64 24.77
CA PHE A 161 -20.21 0.74 24.98
C PHE A 161 -21.65 0.79 25.48
N ASP A 162 -22.01 1.85 26.19
CA ASP A 162 -23.38 2.11 26.60
C ASP A 162 -24.00 3.19 25.72
N ALA A 163 -25.09 2.87 25.03
CA ALA A 163 -25.77 3.77 24.12
C ALA A 163 -27.19 4.08 24.61
N ARG A 164 -27.58 5.36 24.54
CA ARG A 164 -28.87 5.86 25.06
C ARG A 164 -29.93 6.10 23.98
N GLY A 165 -29.74 5.59 22.77
CA GLY A 165 -30.63 5.88 21.64
C GLY A 165 -30.50 7.32 21.10
N LEU A 166 -29.38 7.99 21.39
CA LEU A 166 -29.11 9.34 20.91
C LEU A 166 -28.66 9.30 19.45
N ALA A 167 -29.03 10.35 18.71
CA ALA A 167 -28.53 10.58 17.36
C ALA A 167 -27.01 10.75 17.34
N ASP A 168 -26.39 10.37 16.22
CA ASP A 168 -24.96 10.53 15.95
C ASP A 168 -24.04 9.93 17.03
N PHE A 169 -24.47 8.81 17.64
CA PHE A 169 -23.62 8.08 18.57
C PHE A 169 -22.35 7.57 17.85
N GLU A 170 -21.19 7.81 18.47
CA GLU A 170 -19.89 7.36 17.98
C GLU A 170 -19.20 6.50 19.05
N ALA A 171 -18.63 5.38 18.63
CA ALA A 171 -17.82 4.50 19.45
C ALA A 171 -16.37 4.52 18.93
N HIS A 172 -15.47 5.13 19.71
CA HIS A 172 -14.04 5.15 19.41
C HIS A 172 -13.38 3.86 19.88
N LEU A 173 -12.66 3.18 18.97
CA LEU A 173 -12.02 1.91 19.27
C LEU A 173 -10.62 2.10 19.86
N ASP A 174 -10.30 1.32 20.89
CA ASP A 174 -9.07 1.50 21.69
C ASP A 174 -7.81 0.91 21.04
N PHE A 175 -7.96 -0.04 20.11
CA PHE A 175 -6.83 -0.73 19.50
C PHE A 175 -6.67 -0.39 18.01
N ALA A 176 -5.42 -0.26 17.59
CA ALA A 176 -4.99 0.03 16.23
C ALA A 176 -3.71 -0.79 15.94
N PRO A 177 -3.34 -1.04 14.66
CA PRO A 177 -4.07 -0.64 13.44
C PRO A 177 -5.33 -1.48 13.23
N TYR A 178 -6.45 -0.84 12.90
CA TYR A 178 -7.72 -1.50 12.58
C TYR A 178 -7.64 -2.25 11.24
N LEU A 179 -8.19 -3.46 11.19
CA LEU A 179 -8.35 -4.23 9.95
C LEU A 179 -9.71 -3.91 9.31
N ASP A 180 -9.68 -3.36 8.10
CA ASP A 180 -10.88 -2.97 7.36
C ASP A 180 -11.85 -4.15 7.15
N GLY A 181 -13.15 -3.89 7.27
CA GLY A 181 -14.23 -4.88 7.14
C GLY A 181 -14.31 -5.92 8.28
N SER A 182 -13.49 -5.79 9.32
CA SER A 182 -13.47 -6.74 10.45
C SER A 182 -14.52 -6.45 11.53
N ALA A 183 -15.06 -5.23 11.58
CA ALA A 183 -16.03 -4.84 12.60
C ALA A 183 -17.33 -5.63 12.49
N ARG A 184 -17.79 -6.14 13.62
CA ARG A 184 -19.11 -6.74 13.83
C ARG A 184 -19.73 -6.06 15.03
N VAL A 185 -20.91 -5.50 14.83
CA VAL A 185 -21.60 -4.70 15.84
C VAL A 185 -22.92 -5.36 16.18
N SER A 186 -23.17 -5.55 17.47
CA SER A 186 -24.42 -6.10 17.97
C SER A 186 -24.89 -5.37 19.22
N THR A 187 -26.20 -5.18 19.34
CA THR A 187 -26.86 -4.61 20.53
C THR A 187 -28.02 -5.51 20.95
N ALA A 188 -28.73 -5.14 22.02
CA ALA A 188 -30.00 -5.77 22.40
C ALA A 188 -31.08 -5.63 21.30
N GLN A 189 -30.92 -4.68 20.38
CA GLN A 189 -31.84 -4.46 19.24
C GLN A 189 -31.50 -5.33 18.03
N GLY A 190 -30.38 -6.06 18.05
CA GLY A 190 -29.94 -6.93 16.96
C GLY A 190 -28.53 -6.62 16.44
N ALA A 191 -28.14 -7.31 15.36
CA ALA A 191 -26.89 -7.05 14.66
C ALA A 191 -27.02 -5.88 13.69
N PHE A 192 -26.01 -5.03 13.63
CA PHE A 192 -25.94 -3.93 12.68
C PHE A 192 -25.07 -4.34 11.47
N THR A 193 -25.38 -3.78 10.31
CA THR A 193 -24.65 -4.04 9.04
C THR A 193 -23.75 -2.84 8.70
N GLU A 194 -22.52 -3.11 8.31
CA GLU A 194 -21.59 -2.06 7.87
C GLU A 194 -22.02 -1.52 6.50
N VAL A 195 -22.08 -0.20 6.35
CA VAL A 195 -22.35 0.48 5.09
C VAL A 195 -21.33 1.59 4.85
N ASP A 196 -21.06 1.90 3.57
CA ASP A 196 -20.15 2.99 3.20
C ASP A 196 -20.75 4.38 3.47
N THR A 197 -22.08 4.50 3.37
CA THR A 197 -22.81 5.75 3.57
C THR A 197 -24.23 5.51 4.06
N PHE A 198 -24.73 6.43 4.90
CA PHE A 198 -26.13 6.41 5.35
C PHE A 198 -27.12 6.96 4.33
N LEU A 199 -26.67 7.43 3.15
CA LEU A 199 -27.55 8.07 2.15
C LEU A 199 -28.77 7.22 1.75
N ASN A 200 -28.60 5.89 1.69
CA ASN A 200 -29.65 4.95 1.34
C ASN A 200 -30.30 4.27 2.57
N SER A 201 -29.90 4.65 3.77
CA SER A 201 -30.38 4.06 5.02
C SER A 201 -31.67 4.75 5.47
N ARG A 202 -32.68 3.96 5.78
CA ARG A 202 -33.96 4.42 6.33
C ARG A 202 -33.95 4.30 7.85
N VAL A 203 -34.91 4.94 8.51
CA VAL A 203 -35.05 4.96 9.98
C VAL A 203 -34.91 3.57 10.65
N PRO A 204 -35.55 2.48 10.18
CA PRO A 204 -35.44 1.18 10.84
C PRO A 204 -34.16 0.41 10.51
N ASP A 205 -33.34 0.89 9.55
CA ASP A 205 -32.20 0.14 9.07
C ASP A 205 -31.07 0.18 10.12
N ALA A 206 -30.73 -1.00 10.66
CA ALA A 206 -29.65 -1.17 11.62
C ALA A 206 -28.29 -1.13 10.91
N HIS A 207 -27.86 0.07 10.52
CA HIS A 207 -26.61 0.30 9.82
C HIS A 207 -25.58 1.02 10.69
N PHE A 208 -24.31 0.70 10.49
CA PHE A 208 -23.18 1.45 11.04
C PHE A 208 -22.17 1.73 9.94
N LEU A 209 -21.32 2.73 10.15
CA LEU A 209 -20.17 2.98 9.28
C LEU A 209 -18.90 3.02 10.11
N VAL A 210 -17.78 2.64 9.51
CA VAL A 210 -16.47 2.74 10.12
C VAL A 210 -15.65 3.81 9.43
N SER A 211 -15.13 4.75 10.23
CA SER A 211 -14.17 5.74 9.77
C SER A 211 -12.84 5.52 10.46
N VAL A 212 -11.75 5.50 9.68
CA VAL A 212 -10.40 5.32 10.18
C VAL A 212 -9.63 6.63 10.07
N ASP A 213 -8.88 6.98 11.11
CA ASP A 213 -8.08 8.20 11.17
C ASP A 213 -6.63 8.00 10.66
N GLN A 214 -5.80 9.04 10.81
CA GLN A 214 -4.39 8.98 10.39
C GLN A 214 -3.51 8.04 11.23
N GLY A 215 -3.96 7.66 12.43
CA GLY A 215 -3.29 6.73 13.34
C GLY A 215 -3.80 5.29 13.19
N ASP A 216 -4.55 5.02 12.12
CA ASP A 216 -5.19 3.72 11.84
C ASP A 216 -6.18 3.28 12.94
N ARG A 217 -6.71 4.24 13.69
CA ARG A 217 -7.72 4.01 14.72
C ARG A 217 -9.10 4.18 14.11
N ALA A 218 -9.98 3.22 14.38
CA ALA A 218 -11.34 3.23 13.88
C ALA A 218 -12.31 3.88 14.86
N THR A 219 -13.28 4.59 14.30
CA THR A 219 -14.48 5.09 14.97
C THR A 219 -15.70 4.52 14.25
N VAL A 220 -16.54 3.82 15.01
CA VAL A 220 -17.83 3.31 14.54
C VAL A 220 -18.87 4.40 14.76
N ARG A 221 -19.58 4.80 13.70
CA ARG A 221 -20.68 5.78 13.78
C ARG A 221 -21.98 5.09 13.39
N PHE A 222 -23.07 5.52 14.00
CA PHE A 222 -24.40 4.95 13.78
C PHE A 222 -25.36 5.95 13.15
N GLY A 223 -26.53 5.45 12.75
CA GLY A 223 -27.61 6.29 12.23
C GLY A 223 -28.13 7.28 13.27
N ASN A 224 -28.78 8.33 12.79
CA ASN A 224 -29.25 9.45 13.61
C ASN A 224 -30.76 9.45 13.86
N GLY A 225 -31.46 8.36 13.52
CA GLY A 225 -32.92 8.27 13.61
C GLY A 225 -33.68 8.85 12.42
N VAL A 226 -32.97 9.47 11.47
CA VAL A 226 -33.48 9.84 10.14
C VAL A 226 -32.88 8.92 9.09
N ASN A 227 -31.54 8.85 9.06
CA ASN A 227 -30.78 7.98 8.17
C ASN A 227 -30.14 6.85 9.00
N GLY A 228 -30.88 5.76 9.19
CA GLY A 228 -30.47 4.62 10.00
C GLY A 228 -30.88 4.71 11.48
N LEU A 229 -30.92 3.54 12.11
CA LEU A 229 -31.31 3.34 13.51
C LEU A 229 -30.18 3.77 14.48
N PRO A 230 -30.44 4.64 15.47
CA PRO A 230 -29.50 4.92 16.55
C PRO A 230 -29.44 3.75 17.54
N PRO A 231 -28.25 3.40 18.08
CA PRO A 231 -28.08 2.27 18.96
C PRO A 231 -28.58 2.58 20.37
N ALA A 232 -29.14 1.58 21.04
CA ALA A 232 -29.58 1.66 22.42
C ALA A 232 -29.15 0.42 23.22
N GLY A 233 -28.90 0.62 24.52
CA GLY A 233 -28.39 -0.40 25.43
C GLY A 233 -26.89 -0.65 25.23
N THR A 234 -26.44 -1.84 25.63
CA THR A 234 -25.04 -2.24 25.46
C THR A 234 -24.74 -2.53 24.00
N VAL A 235 -23.78 -1.80 23.44
CA VAL A 235 -23.23 -1.99 22.12
C VAL A 235 -21.95 -2.80 22.23
N ALA A 236 -21.97 -4.02 21.70
CA ALA A 236 -20.77 -4.86 21.59
C ALA A 236 -20.17 -4.70 20.20
N VAL A 237 -18.92 -4.23 20.14
CA VAL A 237 -18.13 -4.13 18.92
C VAL A 237 -17.01 -5.15 18.98
N VAL A 238 -17.07 -6.15 18.10
CA VAL A 238 -15.98 -7.10 17.86
C VAL A 238 -15.23 -6.66 16.62
N TYR A 239 -13.92 -6.51 16.71
CA TYR A 239 -13.10 -6.07 15.58
C TYR A 239 -11.71 -6.69 15.65
N LYS A 240 -10.97 -6.60 14.55
CA LYS A 240 -9.61 -7.13 14.49
C LYS A 240 -8.60 -6.01 14.31
N THR A 241 -7.40 -6.23 14.85
CA THR A 241 -6.24 -5.36 14.66
C THR A 241 -5.03 -6.15 14.18
N GLY A 242 -4.02 -5.45 13.66
CA GLY A 242 -2.77 -6.03 13.18
C GLY A 242 -2.65 -6.00 11.66
N GLY A 243 -2.29 -7.12 11.07
CA GLY A 243 -1.95 -7.23 9.65
C GLY A 243 -0.59 -6.61 9.31
N GLY A 244 -0.42 -6.22 8.05
CA GLY A 244 0.84 -5.71 7.51
C GLY A 244 1.64 -6.76 6.75
N ALA A 245 2.66 -6.29 6.04
CA ALA A 245 3.53 -7.14 5.21
C ALA A 245 4.37 -8.13 6.05
N ALA A 246 4.60 -7.82 7.34
CA ALA A 246 5.28 -8.71 8.29
C ALA A 246 4.58 -10.07 8.50
N GLY A 247 3.28 -10.15 8.15
CA GLY A 247 2.54 -11.41 8.15
C GLY A 247 2.94 -12.37 7.03
N ASN A 248 3.67 -11.95 5.99
CA ASN A 248 4.04 -12.83 4.89
C ASN A 248 5.25 -13.70 5.28
N VAL A 249 4.99 -14.84 5.92
CA VAL A 249 6.01 -15.78 6.40
C VAL A 249 6.13 -16.99 5.47
N ASP A 250 7.35 -17.52 5.32
CA ASP A 250 7.62 -18.71 4.50
C ASP A 250 6.92 -19.98 5.01
N ALA A 251 6.82 -20.99 4.15
CA ALA A 251 6.35 -22.31 4.51
C ALA A 251 7.16 -22.90 5.69
N GLY A 252 6.48 -23.58 6.61
CA GLY A 252 7.10 -24.21 7.77
C GLY A 252 7.61 -23.26 8.85
N ARG A 253 7.29 -21.97 8.81
CA ARG A 253 7.70 -21.00 9.85
C ARG A 253 6.73 -20.89 11.01
N LEU A 254 5.45 -21.20 10.82
CA LEU A 254 4.43 -21.21 11.88
C LEU A 254 4.46 -22.52 12.66
N VAL A 255 5.38 -22.64 13.62
CA VAL A 255 5.71 -23.92 14.29
C VAL A 255 5.26 -24.03 15.74
N VAL A 256 4.81 -22.94 16.34
CA VAL A 256 4.37 -22.92 17.74
C VAL A 256 2.87 -22.68 17.81
N VAL A 257 2.14 -23.52 18.54
CA VAL A 257 0.75 -23.28 18.90
C VAL A 257 0.70 -22.86 20.37
N GLU A 258 0.01 -21.75 20.66
CA GLU A 258 -0.16 -21.23 22.02
C GLU A 258 -1.39 -21.87 22.68
N GLY A 259 -1.24 -22.31 23.93
CA GLY A 259 -2.31 -22.92 24.71
C GLY A 259 -2.02 -24.36 25.10
N SER A 260 -2.97 -24.96 25.80
CA SER A 260 -2.96 -26.38 26.15
C SER A 260 -4.24 -27.02 25.67
N PHE A 261 -4.13 -28.17 25.02
CA PHE A 261 -5.25 -28.83 24.35
C PHE A 261 -5.61 -30.11 25.06
N ARG A 262 -6.91 -30.39 25.14
CA ARG A 262 -7.45 -31.61 25.74
C ARG A 262 -8.42 -32.26 24.79
N ASP A 263 -8.53 -33.59 24.87
CA ASP A 263 -9.60 -34.33 24.22
C ASP A 263 -10.95 -34.10 24.94
N ALA A 264 -12.04 -34.59 24.34
CA ALA A 264 -13.37 -34.48 24.95
C ALA A 264 -13.53 -35.20 26.31
N HIS A 265 -12.59 -36.07 26.69
CA HIS A 265 -12.55 -36.73 28.01
C HIS A 265 -11.64 -35.98 29.01
N GLY A 266 -11.01 -34.88 28.62
CA GLY A 266 -10.16 -34.04 29.47
C GLY A 266 -8.69 -34.46 29.51
N HIS A 267 -8.25 -35.44 28.72
CA HIS A 267 -6.84 -35.83 28.65
C HIS A 267 -6.03 -34.82 27.83
N ALA A 268 -4.83 -34.47 28.30
CA ALA A 268 -3.95 -33.57 27.58
C ALA A 268 -3.42 -34.21 26.29
N VAL A 269 -3.42 -33.46 25.19
CA VAL A 269 -2.89 -33.90 23.89
C VAL A 269 -1.73 -33.04 23.46
N GLN A 270 -0.70 -33.68 22.89
CA GLN A 270 0.45 -32.99 22.32
C GLN A 270 0.14 -32.61 20.88
N VAL A 271 0.19 -31.30 20.59
CA VAL A 271 -0.17 -30.71 19.30
C VAL A 271 1.06 -30.07 18.70
N SER A 272 1.37 -30.44 17.46
CA SER A 272 2.35 -29.78 16.60
C SER A 272 1.62 -29.04 15.50
N VAL A 273 2.22 -27.96 15.00
CA VAL A 273 1.65 -27.12 13.96
C VAL A 273 2.70 -26.76 12.93
N HIS A 274 2.31 -26.67 11.66
CA HIS A 274 3.12 -26.07 10.60
C HIS A 274 2.23 -25.52 9.48
N ASN A 275 2.74 -24.56 8.72
CA ASN A 275 2.08 -24.08 7.50
C ASN A 275 2.71 -24.77 6.26
N PRO A 276 1.97 -25.61 5.52
CA PRO A 276 2.51 -26.31 4.35
C PRO A 276 2.87 -25.36 3.18
N ALA A 277 2.21 -24.20 3.11
CA ALA A 277 2.49 -23.14 2.14
C ALA A 277 2.84 -21.83 2.85
N PRO A 278 3.52 -20.88 2.17
CA PRO A 278 3.78 -19.55 2.71
C PRO A 278 2.47 -18.81 3.06
N ALA A 279 2.50 -18.02 4.13
CA ALA A 279 1.45 -17.07 4.42
C ALA A 279 1.52 -15.92 3.41
N SER A 280 0.36 -15.43 2.96
CA SER A 280 0.30 -14.39 1.93
C SER A 280 -0.90 -13.46 2.12
N GLY A 281 -0.91 -12.34 1.39
CA GLY A 281 -1.98 -11.33 1.46
C GLY A 281 -1.79 -10.27 2.55
N GLY A 282 -0.69 -10.34 3.31
CA GLY A 282 -0.31 -9.27 4.23
C GLY A 282 0.20 -8.06 3.46
N ALA A 283 -0.38 -6.90 3.72
CA ALA A 283 0.02 -5.65 3.09
C ALA A 283 -0.05 -4.52 4.12
N ASP A 284 0.90 -3.59 4.05
CA ASP A 284 0.89 -2.43 4.93
C ASP A 284 -0.21 -1.45 4.52
N ARG A 285 -0.54 -0.53 5.45
CA ARG A 285 -1.50 0.55 5.17
C ARG A 285 -1.08 1.35 3.94
N GLN A 286 -2.06 1.84 3.18
CA GLN A 286 -1.78 2.64 2.00
C GLN A 286 -0.97 3.88 2.37
N THR A 287 0.03 4.22 1.58
CA THR A 287 0.83 5.44 1.80
C THR A 287 0.14 6.68 1.24
N VAL A 288 0.63 7.86 1.64
CA VAL A 288 0.17 9.14 1.08
C VAL A 288 0.50 9.24 -0.41
N ALA A 289 1.69 8.81 -0.82
CA ALA A 289 2.12 8.87 -2.21
C ALA A 289 1.24 7.99 -3.12
N SER A 290 0.95 6.75 -2.70
CA SER A 290 0.03 5.86 -3.41
C SER A 290 -1.38 6.43 -3.49
N ALA A 291 -1.92 6.93 -2.38
CA ALA A 291 -3.27 7.51 -2.34
C ALA A 291 -3.44 8.70 -3.31
N LYS A 292 -2.41 9.54 -3.47
CA LYS A 292 -2.42 10.66 -4.42
C LYS A 292 -2.53 10.23 -5.88
N LEU A 293 -2.03 9.05 -6.22
CA LEU A 293 -2.11 8.49 -7.57
C LEU A 293 -3.46 7.78 -7.78
N LEU A 294 -3.86 6.93 -6.83
CA LEU A 294 -5.02 6.06 -6.99
C LEU A 294 -6.37 6.78 -6.76
N ALA A 295 -6.45 7.79 -5.90
CA ALA A 295 -7.72 8.47 -5.63
C ALA A 295 -8.26 9.28 -6.83
N PRO A 296 -7.44 9.99 -7.63
CA PRO A 296 -7.92 10.57 -8.90
C PRO A 296 -8.22 9.51 -9.95
N GLU A 297 -7.40 8.45 -10.02
CA GLU A 297 -7.60 7.34 -10.95
C GLU A 297 -8.94 6.64 -10.70
N SER A 298 -9.41 6.60 -9.44
CA SER A 298 -10.67 5.96 -9.11
C SER A 298 -11.90 6.65 -9.73
N LEU A 299 -11.79 7.91 -10.12
CA LEU A 299 -12.86 8.63 -10.81
C LEU A 299 -13.05 8.16 -12.26
N ARG A 300 -12.06 7.48 -12.86
CA ARG A 300 -12.17 6.92 -14.21
C ARG A 300 -13.09 5.70 -14.24
N ALA A 301 -13.06 4.88 -13.19
CA ALA A 301 -13.85 3.65 -13.08
C ALA A 301 -14.79 3.70 -11.86
N LEU A 302 -15.90 4.43 -11.94
CA LEU A 302 -16.72 4.71 -10.74
C LEU A 302 -17.42 3.45 -10.18
N THR A 303 -18.27 2.81 -10.98
CA THR A 303 -19.21 1.78 -10.51
C THR A 303 -19.22 0.50 -11.33
N ARG A 304 -18.49 0.45 -12.45
CA ARG A 304 -18.51 -0.67 -13.39
C ARG A 304 -17.17 -0.80 -14.12
N THR A 305 -16.92 -1.98 -14.66
CA THR A 305 -15.69 -2.31 -15.40
C THR A 305 -16.03 -2.49 -16.87
N VAL A 306 -15.79 -1.49 -17.73
CA VAL A 306 -16.23 -1.54 -19.14
C VAL A 306 -15.06 -1.46 -20.10
N SER A 307 -14.26 -0.40 -19.99
CA SER A 307 -13.07 -0.24 -20.83
C SER A 307 -11.95 -1.17 -20.35
N ARG A 308 -10.99 -1.42 -21.24
CA ARG A 308 -9.78 -2.22 -20.95
C ARG A 308 -9.05 -1.65 -19.72
N GLU A 309 -8.90 -0.32 -19.66
CA GLU A 309 -8.27 0.39 -18.57
C GLU A 309 -9.05 0.26 -17.25
N ASP A 310 -10.39 0.17 -17.28
CA ASP A 310 -11.19 -0.01 -16.06
C ASP A 310 -10.84 -1.33 -15.36
N PHE A 311 -10.57 -2.41 -16.11
CA PHE A 311 -10.15 -3.70 -15.53
C PHE A 311 -8.87 -3.54 -14.74
N GLU A 312 -7.89 -2.83 -15.31
CA GLU A 312 -6.62 -2.60 -14.65
C GLU A 312 -6.77 -1.69 -13.42
N ILE A 313 -7.56 -0.62 -13.53
CA ILE A 313 -7.82 0.32 -12.43
C ILE A 313 -8.51 -0.40 -11.28
N ASN A 314 -9.58 -1.15 -11.55
CA ASN A 314 -10.35 -1.84 -10.52
C ASN A 314 -9.55 -2.99 -9.90
N ALA A 315 -8.70 -3.66 -10.66
CA ALA A 315 -7.75 -4.63 -10.11
C ALA A 315 -6.73 -3.98 -9.17
N ARG A 316 -6.13 -2.84 -9.56
CA ARG A 316 -5.17 -2.09 -8.72
C ARG A 316 -5.80 -1.48 -7.45
N ARG A 317 -7.13 -1.38 -7.36
CA ARG A 317 -7.80 -1.02 -6.10
C ARG A 317 -7.70 -2.11 -5.05
N LEU A 318 -7.51 -3.36 -5.46
CA LEU A 318 -7.28 -4.41 -4.48
C LEU A 318 -5.90 -4.22 -3.87
N PRO A 319 -5.82 -4.05 -2.55
CA PRO A 319 -4.55 -4.16 -1.85
C PRO A 319 -3.92 -5.53 -2.13
N GLY A 320 -2.61 -5.54 -2.34
CA GLY A 320 -1.88 -6.72 -2.81
C GLY A 320 -1.69 -6.81 -4.33
N VAL A 321 -2.32 -5.95 -5.15
CA VAL A 321 -2.02 -5.83 -6.58
C VAL A 321 -1.12 -4.64 -6.86
N ALA A 322 0.09 -4.89 -7.38
CA ALA A 322 1.03 -3.83 -7.76
C ALA A 322 0.84 -3.37 -9.21
N ARG A 323 0.66 -4.32 -10.13
CA ARG A 323 0.43 -4.05 -11.56
C ARG A 323 -0.69 -4.93 -12.09
N ALA A 324 -1.40 -4.40 -13.08
CA ALA A 324 -2.43 -5.11 -13.81
C ALA A 324 -2.36 -4.67 -15.27
N LEU A 325 -2.49 -5.62 -16.20
CA LEU A 325 -2.60 -5.38 -17.63
C LEU A 325 -3.78 -6.19 -18.17
N MET A 326 -4.70 -5.51 -18.84
CA MET A 326 -5.82 -6.17 -19.52
C MET A 326 -5.54 -6.22 -21.02
N LEU A 327 -5.54 -7.42 -21.60
CA LEU A 327 -5.43 -7.65 -23.04
C LEU A 327 -6.72 -8.24 -23.60
N THR A 328 -7.08 -7.82 -24.81
CA THR A 328 -8.24 -8.30 -25.57
C THR A 328 -7.81 -8.80 -26.94
N SER A 329 -8.75 -9.24 -27.77
CA SER A 329 -8.50 -9.63 -29.17
C SER A 329 -7.81 -8.54 -29.99
N ASN A 330 -7.93 -7.26 -29.60
CA ASN A 330 -7.27 -6.13 -30.26
C ASN A 330 -5.74 -6.15 -30.10
N GLU A 331 -5.24 -6.60 -28.94
CA GLU A 331 -3.81 -6.62 -28.63
C GLU A 331 -3.20 -8.01 -28.78
N ASP A 332 -3.98 -9.08 -28.55
CA ASP A 332 -3.56 -10.47 -28.70
C ASP A 332 -4.66 -11.27 -29.40
N ALA A 333 -4.43 -11.60 -30.67
CA ALA A 333 -5.38 -12.34 -31.52
C ALA A 333 -5.64 -13.78 -31.05
N SER A 334 -4.87 -14.31 -30.09
CA SER A 334 -5.17 -15.60 -29.45
C SER A 334 -6.33 -15.53 -28.46
N ILE A 335 -6.72 -14.32 -28.05
CA ILE A 335 -7.86 -14.07 -27.16
C ILE A 335 -9.13 -14.03 -28.02
N GLY A 336 -10.14 -14.80 -27.62
CA GLY A 336 -11.44 -14.80 -28.29
C GLY A 336 -12.17 -13.46 -28.18
N GLU A 337 -13.06 -13.19 -29.14
CA GLU A 337 -13.94 -12.02 -29.09
C GLU A 337 -14.80 -12.02 -27.82
N ASN A 338 -15.06 -10.83 -27.28
CA ASN A 338 -15.83 -10.66 -26.04
C ASN A 338 -15.22 -11.44 -24.83
N ALA A 339 -13.90 -11.65 -24.87
CA ALA A 339 -13.10 -12.14 -23.77
C ALA A 339 -11.86 -11.27 -23.57
N GLY A 340 -11.25 -11.37 -22.39
CA GLY A 340 -9.97 -10.78 -22.12
C GLY A 340 -9.20 -11.45 -20.99
N ILE A 341 -7.88 -11.27 -21.05
CA ILE A 341 -6.96 -11.82 -20.06
C ILE A 341 -6.39 -10.67 -19.24
N LEU A 342 -6.62 -10.74 -17.93
CA LEU A 342 -6.12 -9.79 -16.95
C LEU A 342 -4.88 -10.37 -16.25
N TYR A 343 -3.71 -9.87 -16.62
CA TYR A 343 -2.43 -10.22 -16.00
C TYR A 343 -2.23 -9.41 -14.74
N VAL A 344 -1.89 -10.06 -13.62
CA VAL A 344 -1.78 -9.41 -12.30
C VAL A 344 -0.42 -9.68 -11.67
N VAL A 345 0.25 -8.63 -11.21
CA VAL A 345 1.50 -8.72 -10.43
C VAL A 345 1.21 -8.37 -8.96
N PRO A 346 1.58 -9.23 -8.00
CA PRO A 346 1.41 -8.94 -6.58
C PRO A 346 2.28 -7.80 -6.07
N GLN A 347 1.88 -7.21 -4.94
CA GLN A 347 2.70 -6.31 -4.15
C GLN A 347 3.92 -7.08 -3.61
N GLY A 348 5.12 -6.70 -4.06
CA GLY A 348 6.38 -7.44 -3.83
C GLY A 348 6.89 -8.24 -5.04
N GLY A 349 6.09 -8.35 -6.10
CA GLY A 349 6.44 -9.11 -7.31
C GLY A 349 6.14 -10.61 -7.19
N GLY A 350 6.65 -11.41 -8.14
CA GLY A 350 6.42 -12.85 -8.17
C GLY A 350 5.04 -13.25 -8.72
N VAL A 351 4.64 -14.49 -8.48
CA VAL A 351 3.40 -15.04 -9.05
C VAL A 351 2.22 -14.79 -8.11
N PRO A 352 1.05 -14.32 -8.60
CA PRO A 352 -0.12 -14.15 -7.77
C PRO A 352 -0.66 -15.49 -7.25
N THR A 353 -0.97 -15.53 -5.96
CA THR A 353 -1.59 -16.71 -5.35
C THR A 353 -2.98 -16.97 -5.94
N PRO A 354 -3.49 -18.22 -5.91
CA PRO A 354 -4.85 -18.51 -6.35
C PRO A 354 -5.92 -17.67 -5.63
N ALA A 355 -5.72 -17.40 -4.34
CA ALA A 355 -6.59 -16.54 -3.55
C ALA A 355 -6.62 -15.09 -4.09
N LEU A 356 -5.46 -14.51 -4.39
CA LEU A 356 -5.38 -13.18 -4.96
C LEU A 356 -6.05 -13.12 -6.35
N LYS A 357 -5.83 -14.12 -7.22
CA LYS A 357 -6.49 -14.19 -8.53
C LYS A 357 -8.02 -14.25 -8.42
N ALA A 358 -8.54 -15.03 -7.47
CA ALA A 358 -9.98 -15.11 -7.23
C ALA A 358 -10.55 -13.80 -6.66
N GLN A 359 -9.82 -13.10 -5.80
CA GLN A 359 -10.20 -11.77 -5.32
C GLN A 359 -10.23 -10.75 -6.46
N VAL A 360 -9.21 -10.73 -7.31
CA VAL A 360 -9.17 -9.85 -8.49
C VAL A 360 -10.31 -10.13 -9.46
N LEU A 361 -10.60 -11.40 -9.74
CA LEU A 361 -11.73 -11.76 -10.58
C LEU A 361 -13.03 -11.20 -10.00
N ARG A 362 -13.31 -11.48 -8.72
CA ARG A 362 -14.49 -10.96 -8.02
C ARG A 362 -14.59 -9.44 -8.05
N GLN A 363 -13.45 -8.77 -7.88
CA GLN A 363 -13.39 -7.31 -7.89
C GLN A 363 -13.86 -6.73 -9.22
N VAL A 364 -13.46 -7.31 -10.35
CA VAL A 364 -13.79 -6.80 -11.68
C VAL A 364 -15.07 -7.37 -12.28
N THR A 365 -15.68 -8.39 -11.65
CA THR A 365 -16.93 -9.02 -12.13
C THR A 365 -18.12 -8.85 -11.21
N GLU A 366 -17.92 -8.72 -9.89
CA GLU A 366 -19.00 -8.64 -8.90
C GLU A 366 -19.02 -7.29 -8.17
N VAL A 367 -17.87 -6.84 -7.64
CA VAL A 367 -17.76 -5.56 -6.90
C VAL A 367 -17.93 -4.38 -7.86
N TYR A 368 -17.20 -4.41 -8.97
CA TYR A 368 -17.34 -3.50 -10.09
C TYR A 368 -17.77 -4.31 -11.31
N PRO A 369 -19.07 -4.56 -11.49
CA PRO A 369 -19.55 -5.50 -12.48
C PRO A 369 -19.09 -5.11 -13.89
N CYS A 370 -18.62 -6.10 -14.63
CA CYS A 370 -18.35 -5.98 -16.05
C CYS A 370 -19.63 -6.25 -16.88
N THR A 371 -19.54 -6.09 -18.20
CA THR A 371 -20.64 -6.41 -19.10
C THR A 371 -20.99 -7.90 -19.01
N LEU A 372 -22.29 -8.21 -18.96
CA LEU A 372 -22.82 -9.55 -18.65
C LEU A 372 -22.25 -10.69 -19.52
N THR A 373 -21.93 -10.40 -20.78
CA THR A 373 -21.42 -11.41 -21.73
C THR A 373 -19.91 -11.53 -21.70
N PHE A 374 -19.18 -10.57 -21.13
CA PHE A 374 -17.74 -10.47 -21.27
C PHE A 374 -17.03 -11.46 -20.35
N GLN A 375 -16.15 -12.28 -20.92
CA GLN A 375 -15.44 -13.32 -20.19
C GLN A 375 -14.05 -12.82 -19.75
N VAL A 376 -13.79 -12.86 -18.44
CA VAL A 376 -12.53 -12.41 -17.87
C VAL A 376 -11.78 -13.59 -17.30
N ALA A 377 -10.52 -13.75 -17.71
CA ALA A 377 -9.60 -14.71 -17.10
C ALA A 377 -8.45 -13.97 -16.41
N VAL A 378 -8.25 -14.21 -15.12
CA VAL A 378 -7.12 -13.64 -14.37
C VAL A 378 -5.93 -14.60 -14.44
N GLN A 379 -4.79 -14.12 -14.93
CA GLN A 379 -3.58 -14.92 -15.15
C GLN A 379 -2.35 -14.34 -14.46
N GLU A 380 -1.33 -15.18 -14.34
CA GLU A 380 0.00 -14.78 -13.86
C GLU A 380 0.78 -14.02 -14.94
N PRO A 381 1.65 -13.08 -14.56
CA PRO A 381 2.40 -12.26 -15.50
C PRO A 381 3.51 -13.10 -16.15
N VAL A 382 3.85 -12.78 -17.39
CA VAL A 382 4.99 -13.40 -18.08
C VAL A 382 6.25 -12.63 -17.73
N TYR A 383 7.16 -13.26 -16.99
CA TYR A 383 8.40 -12.59 -16.56
C TYR A 383 9.52 -12.73 -17.60
N ARG A 384 10.07 -11.58 -18.03
CA ARG A 384 11.30 -11.54 -18.82
C ARG A 384 12.49 -11.30 -17.89
N ARG A 385 13.34 -12.32 -17.74
CA ARG A 385 14.59 -12.17 -16.96
C ARG A 385 15.59 -11.31 -17.73
N VAL A 386 16.20 -10.36 -17.02
CA VAL A 386 17.26 -9.48 -17.51
C VAL A 386 18.54 -9.78 -16.73
N ASP A 387 19.38 -10.62 -17.31
CA ASP A 387 20.72 -10.93 -16.80
C ASP A 387 21.66 -9.76 -17.08
N VAL A 388 22.34 -9.26 -16.05
CA VAL A 388 23.24 -8.11 -16.14
C VAL A 388 24.67 -8.58 -15.93
N SER A 389 25.54 -8.32 -16.90
CA SER A 389 26.98 -8.54 -16.79
C SER A 389 27.71 -7.23 -16.97
N ALA A 390 28.58 -6.88 -16.01
CA ALA A 390 29.26 -5.59 -16.03
C ALA A 390 30.71 -5.68 -15.54
N ARG A 391 31.62 -4.96 -16.20
CA ARG A 391 33.00 -4.75 -15.79
C ARG A 391 33.16 -3.36 -15.17
N LEU A 392 33.59 -3.32 -13.91
CA LEU A 392 33.58 -2.12 -13.06
C LEU A 392 34.99 -1.73 -12.63
N PHE A 393 35.29 -0.44 -12.66
CA PHE A 393 36.49 0.11 -12.05
C PHE A 393 36.11 0.85 -10.76
N LEU A 394 36.80 0.51 -9.67
CA LEU A 394 36.49 1.03 -8.34
C LEU A 394 37.34 2.27 -8.00
N ARG A 395 36.87 3.10 -7.07
CA ARG A 395 37.68 4.19 -6.50
C ARG A 395 38.73 3.62 -5.54
N GLN A 396 39.84 4.34 -5.38
CA GLN A 396 40.91 3.94 -4.49
C GLN A 396 40.40 3.82 -3.04
N GLY A 397 40.69 2.70 -2.37
CA GLY A 397 40.26 2.42 -1.00
C GLY A 397 38.84 1.86 -0.85
N ALA A 398 38.11 1.66 -1.95
CA ALA A 398 36.80 1.02 -1.92
C ALA A 398 36.90 -0.49 -1.67
N SER A 399 35.94 -1.04 -0.93
CA SER A 399 35.80 -2.48 -0.70
C SER A 399 35.04 -3.12 -1.86
N ALA A 400 35.69 -4.04 -2.59
CA ALA A 400 35.12 -4.77 -3.72
C ALA A 400 33.76 -5.42 -3.37
N GLN A 401 33.69 -6.09 -2.22
CA GLN A 401 32.49 -6.78 -1.75
C GLN A 401 31.35 -5.80 -1.44
N ASP A 402 31.65 -4.66 -0.81
CA ASP A 402 30.65 -3.66 -0.47
C ASP A 402 30.10 -2.97 -1.71
N VAL A 403 30.97 -2.63 -2.67
CA VAL A 403 30.53 -2.06 -3.95
C VAL A 403 29.68 -3.07 -4.72
N ALA A 404 30.08 -4.34 -4.79
CA ALA A 404 29.31 -5.38 -5.45
C ALA A 404 27.92 -5.55 -4.81
N SER A 405 27.84 -5.53 -3.48
CA SER A 405 26.58 -5.54 -2.74
C SER A 405 25.71 -4.32 -3.07
N ARG A 406 26.27 -3.10 -3.05
CA ARG A 406 25.55 -1.86 -3.40
C ARG A 406 25.06 -1.86 -4.84
N VAL A 407 25.85 -2.35 -5.79
CA VAL A 407 25.43 -2.48 -7.21
C VAL A 407 24.28 -3.46 -7.35
N ARG A 408 24.36 -4.65 -6.70
CA ARG A 408 23.26 -5.62 -6.68
C ARG A 408 21.99 -5.02 -6.06
N GLN A 409 22.11 -4.26 -4.98
CA GLN A 409 20.99 -3.56 -4.35
C GLN A 409 20.41 -2.45 -5.25
N ALA A 410 21.25 -1.67 -5.94
CA ALA A 410 20.81 -0.63 -6.87
C ALA A 410 20.06 -1.22 -8.07
N LEU A 411 20.55 -2.32 -8.63
CA LEU A 411 19.87 -3.06 -9.69
C LEU A 411 18.55 -3.66 -9.18
N ALA A 412 18.55 -4.30 -8.00
CA ALA A 412 17.32 -4.81 -7.40
C ALA A 412 16.29 -3.70 -7.16
N ALA A 413 16.74 -2.51 -6.74
CA ALA A 413 15.89 -1.34 -6.57
C ALA A 413 15.38 -0.78 -7.91
N TYR A 414 16.15 -0.87 -8.99
CA TYR A 414 15.68 -0.48 -10.33
C TYR A 414 14.57 -1.42 -10.85
N PHE A 415 14.72 -2.73 -10.66
CA PHE A 415 13.78 -3.75 -11.15
C PHE A 415 12.60 -4.06 -10.21
N ARG A 416 12.46 -3.35 -9.09
CA ARG A 416 11.32 -3.54 -8.18
C ARG A 416 10.01 -3.11 -8.83
N VAL A 417 8.92 -3.82 -8.53
CA VAL A 417 7.60 -3.50 -9.08
C VAL A 417 6.98 -2.26 -8.43
N SER A 418 7.27 -2.05 -7.14
CA SER A 418 6.76 -0.93 -6.35
C SER A 418 7.88 -0.26 -5.57
N GLU A 419 7.78 1.06 -5.46
CA GLU A 419 8.64 1.89 -4.62
C GLU A 419 8.40 1.60 -3.12
N PRO A 420 9.32 1.96 -2.21
CA PRO A 420 9.18 1.71 -0.77
C PRO A 420 8.01 2.49 -0.17
N ASP A 421 7.61 3.58 -0.84
CA ASP A 421 6.39 4.31 -0.53
C ASP A 421 5.12 3.65 -1.11
N GLY A 422 5.19 2.42 -1.62
CA GLY A 422 4.06 1.69 -2.16
C GLY A 422 3.50 2.23 -3.49
N THR A 423 4.11 3.24 -4.09
CA THR A 423 3.74 3.66 -5.45
C THR A 423 4.28 2.67 -6.50
N PRO A 424 3.62 2.51 -7.65
CA PRO A 424 4.18 1.69 -8.73
C PRO A 424 5.49 2.31 -9.26
N ASN A 425 6.53 1.50 -9.45
CA ASN A 425 7.78 1.98 -10.03
C ASN A 425 7.56 2.32 -11.52
N PRO A 426 7.64 3.60 -11.94
CA PRO A 426 7.30 3.99 -13.31
C PRO A 426 8.23 3.39 -14.37
N ARG A 427 9.41 2.89 -13.98
CA ARG A 427 10.39 2.26 -14.87
C ARG A 427 10.10 0.80 -15.15
N ILE A 428 9.25 0.17 -14.35
CA ILE A 428 8.92 -1.26 -14.44
C ILE A 428 7.41 -1.42 -14.59
N ASP A 429 7.00 -1.84 -15.78
CA ASP A 429 5.64 -2.17 -16.15
C ASP A 429 5.67 -3.25 -17.26
N PHE A 430 4.50 -3.71 -17.67
CA PHE A 430 4.38 -4.59 -18.83
C PHE A 430 4.86 -3.87 -20.09
N GLY A 431 5.40 -4.62 -21.06
CA GLY A 431 5.88 -4.06 -22.33
C GLY A 431 4.87 -3.16 -23.04
N PHE A 432 3.57 -3.43 -22.90
CA PHE A 432 2.50 -2.55 -23.39
C PHE A 432 2.52 -1.12 -22.81
N ASN A 433 2.81 -1.01 -21.51
CA ASN A 433 2.73 0.23 -20.74
C ASN A 433 4.06 1.00 -20.69
N LEU A 434 5.18 0.35 -21.02
CA LEU A 434 6.49 0.99 -21.02
C LEU A 434 6.60 1.99 -22.18
N LYS A 435 6.86 3.24 -21.81
CA LYS A 435 6.98 4.37 -22.73
C LYS A 435 8.35 5.01 -22.63
N ASP A 436 8.81 5.60 -23.73
CA ASP A 436 10.01 6.43 -23.75
C ASP A 436 9.79 7.79 -23.04
N ALA A 437 10.83 8.61 -22.98
CA ALA A 437 10.78 9.94 -22.35
C ALA A 437 9.79 10.89 -23.02
N GLN A 438 9.40 10.62 -24.26
CA GLN A 438 8.42 11.41 -25.04
C GLN A 438 7.01 10.83 -24.93
N GLY A 439 6.84 9.69 -24.25
CA GLY A 439 5.55 9.05 -24.01
C GLY A 439 5.12 8.07 -25.09
N PHE A 440 5.98 7.73 -26.06
CA PHE A 440 5.69 6.72 -27.07
C PHE A 440 5.95 5.31 -26.51
N PRO A 441 5.14 4.30 -26.91
CA PRO A 441 5.39 2.91 -26.50
C PRO A 441 6.78 2.46 -26.93
N ALA A 442 7.61 2.07 -25.95
CA ALA A 442 8.96 1.58 -26.17
C ALA A 442 9.03 0.05 -26.06
N GLY A 443 8.34 -0.51 -25.05
CA GLY A 443 8.31 -1.95 -24.80
C GLY A 443 9.70 -2.55 -24.62
N GLU A 444 10.59 -1.86 -23.90
CA GLU A 444 11.97 -2.33 -23.71
C GLU A 444 12.57 -1.87 -22.39
N VAL A 445 13.60 -2.58 -21.95
CA VAL A 445 14.53 -2.12 -20.91
C VAL A 445 15.73 -1.49 -21.59
N ALA A 446 15.87 -0.18 -21.46
CA ALA A 446 16.96 0.57 -22.06
C ALA A 446 18.31 0.20 -21.43
N TRP A 447 19.28 -0.15 -22.26
CA TRP A 447 20.65 -0.43 -21.85
C TRP A 447 21.28 0.75 -21.13
N SER A 448 21.00 1.98 -21.59
CA SER A 448 21.50 3.22 -21.01
C SER A 448 21.00 3.45 -19.59
N ASP A 449 19.79 3.01 -19.26
CA ASP A 449 19.23 3.19 -17.93
C ASP A 449 19.92 2.26 -16.93
N VAL A 450 20.13 1.00 -17.31
CA VAL A 450 20.89 0.04 -16.49
C VAL A 450 22.34 0.50 -16.33
N PHE A 451 22.95 1.05 -17.38
CA PHE A 451 24.27 1.67 -17.31
C PHE A 451 24.32 2.79 -16.28
N ASN A 452 23.36 3.73 -16.32
CA ASN A 452 23.29 4.84 -15.37
C ASN A 452 23.12 4.36 -13.93
N VAL A 453 22.26 3.35 -13.70
CA VAL A 453 22.07 2.76 -12.37
C VAL A 453 23.38 2.27 -11.77
N ILE A 454 24.19 1.55 -12.57
CA ILE A 454 25.48 1.01 -12.11
C ILE A 454 26.51 2.12 -11.93
N ARG A 455 26.59 3.06 -12.89
CA ARG A 455 27.55 4.18 -12.86
C ARG A 455 27.34 5.08 -11.66
N ASP A 456 26.08 5.34 -11.29
CA ASP A 456 25.74 6.30 -10.24
C ASP A 456 25.88 5.71 -8.82
N VAL A 457 26.26 4.42 -8.69
CA VAL A 457 26.56 3.80 -7.39
C VAL A 457 27.81 4.46 -6.76
N PRO A 458 27.75 4.86 -5.49
CA PRO A 458 28.92 5.39 -4.79
C PRO A 458 30.13 4.45 -4.85
N GLU A 459 31.33 5.02 -4.98
CA GLU A 459 32.61 4.29 -5.10
C GLU A 459 32.86 3.53 -6.41
N VAL A 460 31.86 3.46 -7.32
CA VAL A 460 32.14 3.15 -8.72
C VAL A 460 32.85 4.35 -9.35
N ARG A 461 34.01 4.11 -9.96
CA ARG A 461 34.78 5.14 -10.68
C ARG A 461 34.28 5.26 -12.12
N LYS A 462 34.19 4.13 -12.83
CA LYS A 462 33.65 4.02 -14.19
C LYS A 462 33.28 2.58 -14.53
N LEU A 463 32.46 2.38 -15.55
CA LEU A 463 32.36 1.11 -16.26
C LEU A 463 33.50 0.98 -17.27
N GLY A 464 33.77 -0.25 -17.70
CA GLY A 464 34.69 -0.48 -18.81
C GLY A 464 34.20 0.13 -20.12
N ASP A 465 35.15 0.50 -20.97
CA ASP A 465 34.89 1.25 -22.21
C ASP A 465 34.70 0.32 -23.42
N ALA A 466 34.88 -1.00 -23.25
CA ALA A 466 34.67 -1.96 -24.32
C ALA A 466 33.18 -2.24 -24.52
N ARG A 467 32.80 -2.56 -25.76
CA ARG A 467 31.40 -2.78 -26.13
C ARG A 467 30.70 -3.85 -25.28
N MET A 468 31.42 -4.86 -24.80
CA MET A 468 30.87 -5.96 -23.98
C MET A 468 31.06 -5.76 -22.48
N ASP A 469 31.62 -4.63 -22.03
CA ASP A 469 31.84 -4.37 -20.61
C ASP A 469 30.53 -4.10 -19.85
N LEU A 470 29.41 -3.87 -20.55
CA LEU A 470 28.06 -4.02 -20.02
C LEU A 470 27.19 -4.75 -21.05
N ALA A 471 26.65 -5.90 -20.65
CA ALA A 471 25.72 -6.67 -21.48
C ALA A 471 24.47 -7.05 -20.69
N LEU A 472 23.32 -6.91 -21.34
CA LEU A 472 22.01 -7.36 -20.89
C LEU A 472 21.63 -8.61 -21.68
N ASN A 473 21.31 -9.71 -21.00
CA ASN A 473 21.06 -11.02 -21.64
C ASN A 473 22.17 -11.43 -22.64
N GLY A 474 23.42 -11.07 -22.32
CA GLY A 474 24.60 -11.36 -23.15
C GLY A 474 24.80 -10.43 -24.35
N LEU A 475 23.99 -9.39 -24.51
CA LEU A 475 24.10 -8.41 -25.61
C LEU A 475 24.28 -6.97 -25.08
N PRO A 476 25.10 -6.14 -25.73
CA PRO A 476 25.27 -4.74 -25.36
C PRO A 476 24.20 -3.87 -26.05
N ALA A 477 22.94 -4.19 -25.79
CA ALA A 477 21.77 -3.59 -26.42
C ALA A 477 20.56 -3.64 -25.48
N ASP A 478 19.51 -2.92 -25.86
CA ASP A 478 18.24 -2.89 -25.14
C ASP A 478 17.57 -4.28 -25.14
N VAL A 479 16.85 -4.58 -24.06
CA VAL A 479 16.07 -5.82 -23.97
C VAL A 479 14.63 -5.53 -24.38
N LYS A 480 14.25 -5.97 -25.58
CA LYS A 480 12.86 -5.90 -26.06
C LYS A 480 11.94 -6.80 -25.24
N LEU A 481 10.76 -6.28 -24.95
CA LEU A 481 9.67 -6.94 -24.23
C LEU A 481 8.47 -7.08 -25.15
N THR A 482 7.82 -8.23 -25.08
CA THR A 482 6.48 -8.38 -25.66
C THR A 482 5.44 -7.64 -24.82
N VAL A 483 4.24 -7.48 -25.39
CA VAL A 483 3.13 -6.74 -24.80
C VAL A 483 2.79 -7.17 -23.37
N ARG A 484 2.87 -8.48 -23.10
CA ARG A 484 2.53 -9.12 -21.81
C ARG A 484 3.73 -9.42 -20.90
N GLU A 485 4.95 -9.14 -21.37
CA GLU A 485 6.15 -9.41 -20.58
C GLU A 485 6.44 -8.29 -19.60
N LEU A 486 6.79 -8.65 -18.37
CA LEU A 486 7.26 -7.74 -17.32
C LEU A 486 8.74 -8.03 -17.03
N PRO A 487 9.62 -7.02 -17.07
CA PRO A 487 11.05 -7.24 -16.83
C PRO A 487 11.33 -7.49 -15.35
N VAL A 488 12.20 -8.47 -15.06
CA VAL A 488 12.71 -8.75 -13.72
C VAL A 488 14.21 -8.99 -13.75
N LEU A 489 14.89 -8.60 -12.66
CA LEU A 489 16.32 -8.83 -12.53
C LEU A 489 16.64 -10.32 -12.57
N GLY A 490 17.55 -10.70 -13.47
CA GLY A 490 18.12 -12.03 -13.57
C GLY A 490 19.35 -12.19 -12.68
N SER A 491 20.35 -12.87 -13.22
CA SER A 491 21.68 -12.97 -12.62
C SER A 491 22.46 -11.66 -12.77
N VAL A 492 23.30 -11.34 -11.79
CA VAL A 492 24.18 -10.17 -11.82
C VAL A 492 25.62 -10.64 -11.70
N THR A 493 26.38 -10.53 -12.78
CA THR A 493 27.79 -10.90 -12.86
C THR A 493 28.65 -9.65 -12.93
N LEU A 494 29.49 -9.43 -11.93
CA LEU A 494 30.33 -8.24 -11.81
C LEU A 494 31.81 -8.64 -11.85
N GLN A 495 32.57 -7.99 -12.70
CA GLN A 495 34.01 -8.19 -12.84
C GLN A 495 34.77 -6.92 -12.47
N ASP A 496 35.86 -7.06 -11.73
CA ASP A 496 36.78 -5.98 -11.43
C ASP A 496 37.64 -5.64 -12.65
N GLY A 497 37.64 -4.36 -13.04
CA GLY A 497 38.33 -3.84 -14.20
C GLY A 497 39.85 -3.86 -14.08
N ASP A 498 40.38 -3.65 -12.88
CA ASP A 498 41.81 -3.51 -12.58
C ASP A 498 42.46 -4.88 -12.30
N THR A 499 41.76 -5.80 -11.63
CA THR A 499 42.28 -7.14 -11.28
C THR A 499 41.81 -8.26 -12.20
N GLY A 500 40.69 -8.06 -12.92
CA GLY A 500 40.07 -9.10 -13.75
C GLY A 500 39.33 -10.18 -12.96
N GLY A 501 39.31 -10.11 -11.62
CA GLY A 501 38.58 -11.04 -10.76
C GLY A 501 37.08 -10.79 -10.73
N MET A 502 36.32 -11.79 -10.29
CA MET A 502 34.88 -11.63 -10.00
C MET A 502 34.67 -10.90 -8.67
N LEU A 503 33.61 -10.08 -8.61
CA LEU A 503 33.22 -9.27 -7.45
C LEU A 503 32.07 -9.86 -6.63
#